data_AF-A0A9E1IIC2-F1
#
_entry.id   AF-A0A9E1IIC2-F1
#
_cell.length_a   1.000
_cell.length_b   1.000
_cell.length_c   1.000
_cell.angle_alpha   90.00
_cell.angle_beta   90.00
_cell.angle_gamma   90.00
#
_symmetry.space_group_name_H-M   'P 1'
#
loop_
_entity.id
_entity.type
_entity.pdbx_description
1 polymer ?
#
loop_
_entity_poly.entity_id
_entity_poly.type
_entity_poly.pdbx_seq_one_letter_code
_entity_poly.pdbx_strand_id
1 'polypeptide(L)'
;VGVVVVAIVGVDLTIAHLYRARANKPGVFFLPGMEEDKADLVVEELTKVLKEARKHAHVVLLSPHWGDNGVDEPVELTRELARGLIKAGYDGIFAHSSHLVHGAELIDGKPVFYDLGNLVLDYGGGDAYHQAILAEAEFSQVGITQVRVHPLKLNTNQAVHLKGGPAQRNLNAFISASEKLGNHALVIEGNMAVLPCEPGRRRGPRGSLEPPQRPRPDQVRLAPVDRILDSLPANATPIDVSWENGMRLVGYDVFLDKLSVPKGGNIVSLYWTTSQPLGKRYFVRIEERNDSGKRLRQDHLPGDWLLPTEQWPVGPIIHDRTLTRLTFDPKGDVQFLAGVMEGKKLMTPTGDAATLTEDLVHLSTATYTKGAPRLFEALHALEGKP
;
A
#
# COMPACT_ATOMS: atom_id res chain seq x y z
N VAL A 1 -4.05 0.21 -25.93
CA VAL A 1 -4.72 1.52 -25.75
C VAL A 1 -5.02 2.07 -27.15
N GLY A 2 -6.27 1.98 -27.59
CA GLY A 2 -6.59 2.15 -29.02
C GLY A 2 -5.75 1.22 -29.89
N VAL A 3 -5.14 1.78 -30.93
CA VAL A 3 -4.25 1.05 -31.88
C VAL A 3 -2.80 0.90 -31.41
N VAL A 4 -2.47 1.39 -30.21
CA VAL A 4 -1.13 1.31 -29.63
C VAL A 4 -1.11 0.21 -28.57
N VAL A 5 -0.16 -0.70 -28.71
CA VAL A 5 0.18 -1.69 -27.66
C VAL A 5 1.34 -1.15 -26.84
N VAL A 6 1.11 -1.04 -25.54
CA VAL A 6 2.07 -0.55 -24.55
C VAL A 6 2.45 -1.73 -23.65
N ALA A 7 3.74 -1.99 -23.53
CA ALA A 7 4.27 -2.89 -22.51
C ALA A 7 4.80 -2.07 -21.33
N ILE A 8 4.50 -2.52 -20.12
CA ILE A 8 5.05 -1.96 -18.89
C ILE A 8 5.92 -3.04 -18.26
N VAL A 9 7.20 -2.75 -18.09
CA VAL A 9 8.16 -3.61 -17.41
C VAL A 9 8.30 -3.10 -15.98
N GLY A 10 7.77 -3.87 -15.02
CA GLY A 10 7.96 -3.60 -13.59
C GLY A 10 9.13 -4.42 -13.04
N VAL A 11 10.04 -3.81 -12.30
CA VAL A 11 11.21 -4.48 -11.72
C VAL A 11 11.53 -3.91 -10.34
N ASP A 12 11.94 -4.75 -9.41
CA ASP A 12 12.48 -4.35 -8.12
C ASP A 12 14.00 -4.42 -8.13
N LEU A 13 14.64 -3.33 -7.70
CA LEU A 13 16.10 -3.15 -7.63
C LEU A 13 16.58 -2.84 -6.20
N THR A 14 15.73 -3.04 -5.19
CA THR A 14 16.03 -2.73 -3.78
C THR A 14 16.26 -4.03 -2.98
N ILE A 15 15.70 -4.16 -1.79
CA ILE A 15 15.95 -5.28 -0.87
C ILE A 15 14.99 -6.47 -1.07
N ALA A 16 14.23 -6.53 -2.18
CA ALA A 16 13.19 -7.55 -2.37
C ALA A 16 13.71 -8.95 -2.75
N HIS A 17 15.01 -9.23 -2.60
CA HIS A 17 15.62 -10.52 -2.94
C HIS A 17 14.98 -11.74 -2.23
N LEU A 18 14.39 -11.54 -1.04
CA LEU A 18 13.64 -12.58 -0.29
C LEU A 18 12.32 -12.97 -0.97
N TYR A 19 11.71 -12.01 -1.68
CA TYR A 19 10.42 -12.13 -2.35
C TYR A 19 10.55 -12.40 -3.85
N ARG A 20 11.78 -12.56 -4.38
CA ARG A 20 12.01 -12.76 -5.81
C ARG A 20 11.33 -14.02 -6.35
N ALA A 21 10.80 -13.90 -7.56
CA ALA A 21 10.35 -15.04 -8.34
C ALA A 21 11.51 -16.00 -8.64
N ARG A 22 11.22 -17.30 -8.64
CA ARG A 22 12.14 -18.38 -9.04
C ARG A 22 11.37 -19.37 -9.92
N ALA A 23 12.09 -20.27 -10.59
CA ALA A 23 11.47 -21.30 -11.45
C ALA A 23 10.35 -22.10 -10.76
N ASN A 24 10.43 -22.26 -9.44
CA ASN A 24 9.48 -23.01 -8.61
C ASN A 24 8.85 -22.17 -7.48
N LYS A 25 8.97 -20.83 -7.51
CA LYS A 25 8.42 -19.96 -6.44
C LYS A 25 7.84 -18.69 -7.05
N PRO A 26 6.54 -18.39 -6.86
CA PRO A 26 5.99 -17.09 -7.25
C PRO A 26 6.66 -15.96 -6.45
N GLY A 27 6.78 -14.78 -7.06
CA GLY A 27 7.43 -13.64 -6.42
C GLY A 27 7.55 -12.44 -7.35
N VAL A 28 8.32 -11.44 -6.91
CA VAL A 28 8.59 -10.21 -7.66
C VAL A 28 9.70 -10.42 -8.69
N PHE A 29 9.65 -9.71 -9.81
CA PHE A 29 10.79 -9.65 -10.73
C PHE A 29 11.86 -8.75 -10.10
N PHE A 30 12.92 -9.37 -9.58
CA PHE A 30 14.01 -8.71 -8.87
C PHE A 30 15.32 -8.88 -9.63
N LEU A 31 16.08 -7.80 -9.79
CA LEU A 31 17.44 -7.83 -10.33
C LEU A 31 18.43 -7.28 -9.29
N PRO A 32 19.49 -8.04 -8.93
CA PRO A 32 20.57 -7.51 -8.12
C PRO A 32 21.45 -6.58 -8.96
N GLY A 33 22.22 -5.72 -8.29
CA GLY A 33 23.27 -4.93 -8.94
C GLY A 33 23.35 -3.49 -8.48
N MET A 34 22.23 -2.89 -8.06
CA MET A 34 22.25 -1.50 -7.55
C MET A 34 22.98 -1.40 -6.21
N GLU A 35 22.81 -2.36 -5.30
CA GLU A 35 23.56 -2.42 -4.03
C GLU A 35 25.07 -2.65 -4.21
N GLU A 36 25.51 -3.06 -5.40
CA GLU A 36 26.90 -3.40 -5.72
C GLU A 36 27.53 -2.43 -6.73
N ASP A 37 26.89 -1.29 -7.02
CA ASP A 37 27.29 -0.30 -8.03
C ASP A 37 27.44 -0.88 -9.46
N LYS A 38 26.65 -1.89 -9.81
CA LYS A 38 26.68 -2.60 -11.11
C LYS A 38 25.54 -2.17 -12.04
N ALA A 39 25.37 -0.87 -12.25
CA ALA A 39 24.32 -0.32 -13.13
C ALA A 39 24.37 -0.92 -14.55
N ASP A 40 25.56 -1.14 -15.11
CA ASP A 40 25.73 -1.73 -16.45
C ASP A 40 25.13 -3.14 -16.58
N LEU A 41 25.25 -3.98 -15.54
CA LEU A 41 24.63 -5.31 -15.54
C LEU A 41 23.10 -5.20 -15.51
N VAL A 42 22.57 -4.26 -14.73
CA VAL A 42 21.13 -4.01 -14.68
C VAL A 42 20.63 -3.54 -16.05
N VAL A 43 21.36 -2.64 -16.73
CA VAL A 43 21.06 -2.21 -18.10
C VAL A 43 21.10 -3.39 -19.07
N GLU A 44 22.09 -4.28 -18.97
CA GLU A 44 22.20 -5.45 -19.85
C GLU A 44 20.99 -6.38 -19.70
N GLU A 45 20.62 -6.74 -18.47
CA GLU A 45 19.49 -7.62 -18.19
C GLU A 45 18.15 -6.98 -18.60
N LEU A 46 17.92 -5.72 -18.25
CA LEU A 46 16.70 -5.01 -18.67
C LEU A 46 16.65 -4.76 -20.18
N THR A 47 17.80 -4.74 -20.87
CA THR A 47 17.83 -4.69 -22.34
C THR A 47 17.36 -6.00 -22.96
N LYS A 48 17.62 -7.16 -22.33
CA LYS A 48 17.07 -8.46 -22.78
C LYS A 48 15.55 -8.46 -22.67
N VAL A 49 15.01 -7.96 -21.55
CA VAL A 49 13.56 -7.81 -21.33
C VAL A 49 12.94 -6.83 -22.34
N LEU A 50 13.59 -5.68 -22.56
CA LEU A 50 13.16 -4.69 -23.55
C LEU A 50 13.07 -5.30 -24.95
N LYS A 51 14.08 -6.06 -25.39
CA LYS A 51 14.10 -6.71 -26.71
C LYS A 51 12.93 -7.66 -26.89
N GLU A 52 12.56 -8.41 -25.84
CA GLU A 52 11.39 -9.29 -25.90
C GLU A 52 10.09 -8.49 -25.94
N ALA A 53 9.90 -7.53 -25.02
CA ALA A 53 8.71 -6.69 -24.98
C ALA A 53 8.49 -5.94 -26.31
N ARG A 54 9.57 -5.51 -26.96
CA ARG A 54 9.55 -4.77 -28.22
C ARG A 54 9.03 -5.61 -29.40
N LYS A 55 9.07 -6.96 -29.32
CA LYS A 55 8.44 -7.81 -30.35
C LYS A 55 6.91 -7.69 -30.34
N HIS A 56 6.33 -7.33 -29.20
CA HIS A 56 4.88 -7.36 -28.95
C HIS A 56 4.28 -5.98 -28.66
N ALA A 57 5.10 -4.93 -28.54
CA ALA A 57 4.65 -3.60 -28.16
C ALA A 57 5.28 -2.49 -29.00
N HIS A 58 4.48 -1.45 -29.24
CA HIS A 58 4.91 -0.23 -29.91
C HIS A 58 5.71 0.66 -28.96
N VAL A 59 5.22 0.77 -27.71
CA VAL A 59 5.79 1.57 -26.63
C VAL A 59 6.16 0.63 -25.48
N VAL A 60 7.37 0.78 -24.93
CA VAL A 60 7.83 0.00 -23.77
C VAL A 60 8.25 0.97 -22.68
N LEU A 61 7.51 0.96 -21.57
CA LEU A 61 7.75 1.77 -20.38
C LEU A 61 8.42 0.93 -19.32
N LEU A 62 9.32 1.54 -18.54
CA LEU A 62 9.87 0.94 -17.34
C LEU A 62 9.21 1.56 -16.11
N SER A 63 8.84 0.73 -15.15
CA SER A 63 8.40 1.12 -13.82
C SER A 63 9.29 0.43 -12.78
N PRO A 64 10.47 0.99 -12.49
CA PRO A 64 11.39 0.41 -11.52
C PRO A 64 11.02 0.85 -10.10
N HIS A 65 11.19 -0.07 -9.16
CA HIS A 65 11.27 0.23 -7.73
C HIS A 65 12.75 0.30 -7.36
N TRP A 66 13.27 1.51 -7.10
CA TRP A 66 14.71 1.77 -6.97
C TRP A 66 15.04 2.89 -5.96
N GLY A 67 16.29 2.93 -5.49
CA GLY A 67 16.73 3.94 -4.52
C GLY A 67 16.17 3.71 -3.12
N ASP A 68 16.68 4.52 -2.18
CA ASP A 68 16.32 4.40 -0.77
C ASP A 68 15.09 5.23 -0.41
N ASN A 69 14.32 4.73 0.55
CA ASN A 69 13.14 5.41 1.07
C ASN A 69 13.52 6.74 1.76
N GLY A 70 12.78 7.79 1.48
CA GLY A 70 12.92 9.10 2.12
C GLY A 70 14.10 9.94 1.60
N VAL A 71 14.72 9.55 0.49
CA VAL A 71 15.79 10.35 -0.14
C VAL A 71 15.17 11.42 -1.05
N ASP A 72 15.48 12.69 -0.79
CA ASP A 72 14.83 13.84 -1.43
C ASP A 72 15.17 14.03 -2.92
N GLU A 73 16.29 13.50 -3.40
CA GLU A 73 16.75 13.65 -4.78
C GLU A 73 17.34 12.33 -5.31
N PRO A 74 17.22 12.04 -6.62
CA PRO A 74 17.78 10.81 -7.19
C PRO A 74 19.32 10.85 -7.14
N VAL A 75 19.91 9.82 -6.54
CA VAL A 75 21.37 9.66 -6.50
C VAL A 75 21.94 9.44 -7.91
N GLU A 76 23.22 9.79 -8.10
CA GLU A 76 23.82 9.77 -9.44
C GLU A 76 23.81 8.39 -10.09
N LEU A 77 24.00 7.32 -9.33
CA LEU A 77 23.91 5.94 -9.84
C LEU A 77 22.54 5.64 -10.46
N THR A 78 21.46 6.12 -9.86
CA THR A 78 20.09 5.97 -10.39
C THR A 78 19.92 6.78 -11.69
N ARG A 79 20.55 7.95 -11.77
CA ARG A 79 20.55 8.79 -12.99
C ARG A 79 21.36 8.16 -14.12
N GLU A 80 22.52 7.56 -13.81
CA GLU A 80 23.33 6.79 -14.76
C GLU A 80 22.55 5.60 -15.31
N LEU A 81 21.89 4.84 -14.43
CA LEU A 81 21.02 3.74 -14.83
C LEU A 81 19.89 4.22 -15.74
N ALA A 82 19.20 5.32 -15.40
CA ALA A 82 18.14 5.89 -16.22
C ALA A 82 18.65 6.28 -17.63
N ARG A 83 19.81 6.95 -17.72
CA ARG A 83 20.46 7.26 -19.01
C ARG A 83 20.76 6.00 -19.82
N GLY A 84 21.31 4.97 -19.18
CA GLY A 84 21.60 3.68 -19.83
C GLY A 84 20.35 3.00 -20.40
N LEU A 85 19.25 3.01 -19.65
CA LEU A 85 17.99 2.39 -20.05
C LEU A 85 17.25 3.14 -21.16
N ILE A 86 17.25 4.48 -21.11
CA ILE A 86 16.71 5.31 -22.21
C ILE A 86 17.53 5.10 -23.48
N LYS A 87 18.87 5.08 -23.37
CA LYS A 87 19.76 4.79 -24.49
C LYS A 87 19.52 3.40 -25.08
N ALA A 88 19.34 2.38 -24.21
CA ALA A 88 18.99 1.01 -24.62
C ALA A 88 17.64 0.96 -25.38
N GLY A 89 16.69 1.81 -24.99
CA GLY A 89 15.53 2.13 -25.79
C GLY A 89 14.18 1.94 -25.15
N TYR A 90 14.09 2.05 -23.83
CA TYR A 90 12.82 2.34 -23.16
C TYR A 90 12.26 3.68 -23.63
N ASP A 91 10.95 3.83 -23.70
CA ASP A 91 10.28 5.05 -24.20
C ASP A 91 9.92 6.05 -23.10
N GLY A 92 10.05 5.63 -21.85
CA GLY A 92 9.93 6.46 -20.65
C GLY A 92 10.13 5.61 -19.40
N ILE A 93 10.49 6.26 -18.30
CA ILE A 93 10.68 5.63 -16.99
C ILE A 93 9.80 6.34 -15.97
N PHE A 94 9.03 5.58 -15.20
CA PHE A 94 8.14 6.07 -14.15
C PHE A 94 8.39 5.26 -12.87
N ALA A 95 9.24 5.78 -12.01
CA ALA A 95 9.81 5.02 -10.91
C ALA A 95 9.20 5.34 -9.54
N HIS A 96 9.59 4.51 -8.57
CA HIS A 96 9.05 4.46 -7.21
C HIS A 96 10.15 4.01 -6.23
N SER A 97 9.95 4.29 -4.93
CA SER A 97 10.51 3.67 -3.70
C SER A 97 10.85 4.75 -2.67
N SER A 98 11.30 5.93 -3.11
CA SER A 98 11.65 7.04 -2.21
C SER A 98 10.44 7.50 -1.39
N HIS A 99 9.22 7.32 -1.92
CA HIS A 99 7.97 7.83 -1.33
C HIS A 99 7.87 9.37 -1.32
N LEU A 100 8.82 10.05 -1.97
CA LEU A 100 8.89 11.49 -2.11
C LEU A 100 8.85 11.85 -3.59
N VAL A 101 8.10 12.89 -3.94
CA VAL A 101 8.05 13.37 -5.32
C VAL A 101 9.41 13.92 -5.73
N HIS A 102 10.04 13.29 -6.72
CA HIS A 102 11.25 13.80 -7.37
C HIS A 102 10.90 14.65 -8.59
N GLY A 103 11.87 15.40 -9.11
CA GLY A 103 11.76 16.04 -10.42
C GLY A 103 11.76 15.03 -11.58
N ALA A 104 11.40 15.51 -12.77
CA ALA A 104 11.49 14.74 -14.00
C ALA A 104 12.62 15.25 -14.91
N GLU A 105 13.29 14.33 -15.58
CA GLU A 105 14.32 14.61 -16.59
C GLU A 105 13.81 14.26 -17.99
N LEU A 106 14.31 14.96 -19.01
CA LEU A 106 14.17 14.57 -20.42
C LEU A 106 15.51 14.07 -20.94
N ILE A 107 15.59 12.77 -21.20
CA ILE A 107 16.79 12.12 -21.72
C ILE A 107 16.50 11.68 -23.16
N ASP A 108 17.25 12.17 -24.15
CA ASP A 108 16.99 11.94 -25.58
C ASP A 108 15.52 12.19 -25.99
N GLY A 109 14.89 13.24 -25.42
CA GLY A 109 13.49 13.60 -25.65
C GLY A 109 12.46 12.73 -24.93
N LYS A 110 12.88 11.78 -24.09
CA LYS A 110 12.02 10.83 -23.38
C LYS A 110 11.93 11.13 -21.89
N PRO A 111 10.74 10.99 -21.27
CA PRO A 111 10.55 11.36 -19.87
C PRO A 111 11.11 10.31 -18.91
N VAL A 112 11.77 10.79 -17.85
CA VAL A 112 12.20 10.00 -16.69
C VAL A 112 11.68 10.67 -15.43
N PHE A 113 10.75 10.01 -14.75
CA PHE A 113 10.27 10.38 -13.42
C PHE A 113 10.94 9.45 -12.40
N TYR A 114 11.79 10.01 -11.53
CA TYR A 114 12.62 9.22 -10.61
C TYR A 114 11.86 8.69 -9.39
N ASP A 115 10.82 9.40 -8.95
CA ASP A 115 9.84 8.92 -7.98
C ASP A 115 8.56 9.77 -8.09
N LEU A 116 7.40 9.12 -8.15
CA LEU A 116 6.08 9.77 -8.29
C LEU A 116 5.39 10.07 -6.94
N GLY A 117 6.04 9.79 -5.82
CA GLY A 117 5.44 9.78 -4.50
C GLY A 117 4.42 8.64 -4.36
N ASN A 118 3.39 8.86 -3.56
CA ASN A 118 2.48 7.80 -3.13
C ASN A 118 1.08 7.97 -3.73
N LEU A 119 0.62 7.06 -4.57
CA LEU A 119 -0.78 7.14 -5.04
C LEU A 119 -1.77 6.62 -3.99
N VAL A 120 -1.41 5.53 -3.33
CA VAL A 120 -2.14 4.90 -2.22
C VAL A 120 -1.08 4.43 -1.23
N LEU A 121 -1.01 5.08 -0.06
CA LEU A 121 -0.09 4.69 1.02
C LEU A 121 -0.71 5.06 2.37
N ASP A 122 -0.64 4.11 3.31
CA ASP A 122 -1.08 4.23 4.71
C ASP A 122 0.10 4.31 5.70
N TYR A 123 1.31 4.41 5.17
CA TYR A 123 2.56 4.56 5.91
C TYR A 123 2.62 5.92 6.64
N GLY A 124 3.06 5.89 7.90
CA GLY A 124 3.33 7.10 8.67
C GLY A 124 4.55 7.85 8.12
N GLY A 125 4.38 9.12 7.79
CA GLY A 125 5.45 10.00 7.32
C GLY A 125 5.09 11.47 7.52
N GLY A 126 6.06 12.37 7.37
CA GLY A 126 5.80 13.81 7.35
C GLY A 126 5.00 14.23 6.10
N ASP A 127 4.61 15.51 6.02
CA ASP A 127 3.79 16.05 4.92
C ASP A 127 4.31 15.74 3.51
N ALA A 128 5.62 15.54 3.35
CA ALA A 128 6.25 15.18 2.08
C ALA A 128 5.79 13.80 1.56
N TYR A 129 5.55 12.83 2.44
CA TYR A 129 5.02 11.50 2.08
C TYR A 129 3.56 11.55 1.62
N HIS A 130 2.87 12.65 1.90
CA HIS A 130 1.51 12.91 1.47
C HIS A 130 1.43 13.70 0.16
N GLN A 131 2.55 13.93 -0.54
CA GLN A 131 2.55 14.48 -1.89
C GLN A 131 2.72 13.35 -2.91
N ALA A 132 2.06 13.48 -4.06
CA ALA A 132 2.24 12.56 -5.17
C ALA A 132 1.98 13.25 -6.51
N ILE A 133 2.46 12.62 -7.58
CA ILE A 133 2.17 13.00 -8.96
C ILE A 133 1.42 11.86 -9.63
N LEU A 134 0.30 12.19 -10.27
CA LEU A 134 -0.29 11.34 -11.29
C LEU A 134 0.24 11.80 -12.66
N ALA A 135 1.04 10.96 -13.29
CA ALA A 135 1.56 11.17 -14.64
C ALA A 135 0.61 10.57 -15.69
N GLU A 136 -0.03 11.42 -16.49
CA GLU A 136 -0.87 11.02 -17.61
C GLU A 136 -0.05 11.17 -18.90
N ALA A 137 0.42 10.04 -19.44
CA ALA A 137 1.24 10.02 -20.65
C ALA A 137 0.37 9.88 -21.91
N GLU A 138 0.59 10.78 -22.87
CA GLU A 138 0.09 10.65 -24.24
C GLU A 138 1.16 10.01 -25.11
N PHE A 139 0.73 9.10 -25.99
CA PHE A 139 1.66 8.36 -26.82
C PHE A 139 1.07 7.99 -28.18
N SER A 140 1.96 7.88 -29.15
CA SER A 140 1.70 7.29 -30.45
C SER A 140 2.43 5.95 -30.57
N GLN A 141 2.34 5.31 -31.74
CA GLN A 141 3.17 4.13 -32.03
C GLN A 141 4.69 4.44 -32.10
N VAL A 142 5.09 5.71 -32.00
CA VAL A 142 6.50 6.14 -32.01
C VAL A 142 7.06 6.23 -30.59
N GLY A 143 6.22 6.53 -29.58
CA GLY A 143 6.61 6.72 -28.18
C GLY A 143 5.72 7.75 -27.49
N ILE A 144 6.15 8.21 -26.31
CA ILE A 144 5.48 9.26 -25.54
C ILE A 144 5.70 10.61 -26.24
N THR A 145 4.62 11.34 -26.49
CA THR A 145 4.64 12.67 -27.10
C THR A 145 4.42 13.78 -26.07
N GLN A 146 3.79 13.46 -24.95
CA GLN A 146 3.53 14.42 -23.88
C GLN A 146 3.26 13.69 -22.57
N VAL A 147 3.59 14.31 -21.44
CA VAL A 147 3.12 13.90 -20.11
C VAL A 147 2.42 15.07 -19.42
N ARG A 148 1.19 14.85 -18.95
CA ARG A 148 0.50 15.75 -18.03
C ARG A 148 0.77 15.33 -16.60
N VAL A 149 1.19 16.27 -15.77
CA VAL A 149 1.59 16.08 -14.38
C VAL A 149 0.50 16.66 -13.49
N HIS A 150 -0.24 15.78 -12.83
CA HIS A 150 -1.33 16.15 -11.93
C HIS A 150 -0.87 16.06 -10.47
N PRO A 151 -0.82 17.18 -9.74
CA PRO A 151 -0.35 17.19 -8.35
C PRO A 151 -1.44 16.66 -7.42
N LEU A 152 -1.08 15.66 -6.62
CA LEU A 152 -1.97 15.01 -5.67
C LEU A 152 -1.51 15.25 -4.23
N LYS A 153 -2.49 15.28 -3.33
CA LYS A 153 -2.26 15.13 -1.89
C LYS A 153 -2.98 13.90 -1.37
N LEU A 154 -2.27 13.09 -0.60
CA LEU A 154 -2.86 12.00 0.15
C LEU A 154 -3.46 12.55 1.43
N ASN A 155 -4.76 12.39 1.55
CA ASN A 155 -5.47 12.42 2.81
C ASN A 155 -5.65 10.97 3.28
N THR A 156 -6.09 10.78 4.52
CA THR A 156 -6.38 9.44 5.00
C THR A 156 -7.42 8.76 4.11
N ASN A 157 -7.06 7.59 3.57
CA ASN A 157 -7.90 6.75 2.71
C ASN A 157 -8.38 7.45 1.42
N GLN A 158 -7.74 8.55 1.02
CA GLN A 158 -8.16 9.29 -0.17
C GLN A 158 -6.99 10.06 -0.80
N ALA A 159 -6.76 9.86 -2.10
CA ALA A 159 -5.95 10.76 -2.91
C ALA A 159 -6.82 11.89 -3.46
N VAL A 160 -6.36 13.13 -3.32
CA VAL A 160 -7.08 14.34 -3.78
C VAL A 160 -6.22 15.07 -4.79
N HIS A 161 -6.80 15.38 -5.96
CA HIS A 161 -6.19 16.27 -6.95
C HIS A 161 -6.19 17.71 -6.42
N LEU A 162 -4.99 18.27 -6.22
CA LEU A 162 -4.82 19.64 -5.79
C LEU A 162 -5.33 20.62 -6.85
N LYS A 163 -5.86 21.77 -6.41
CA LYS A 163 -6.35 22.85 -7.28
C LYS A 163 -5.92 24.22 -6.77
N GLY A 164 -5.86 25.22 -7.65
CA GLY A 164 -5.57 26.61 -7.31
C GLY A 164 -4.19 26.80 -6.68
N GLY A 165 -4.10 27.65 -5.65
CA GLY A 165 -2.83 27.96 -4.96
C GLY A 165 -2.04 26.73 -4.48
N PRO A 166 -2.66 25.73 -3.85
CA PRO A 166 -2.00 24.46 -3.51
C PRO A 166 -1.38 23.73 -4.71
N ALA A 167 -2.10 23.61 -5.83
CA ALA A 167 -1.57 22.99 -7.05
C ALA A 167 -0.37 23.77 -7.58
N GLN A 168 -0.48 25.10 -7.66
CA GLN A 168 0.60 25.96 -8.14
C GLN A 168 1.88 25.80 -7.31
N ARG A 169 1.77 25.73 -5.97
CA ARG A 169 2.95 25.54 -5.10
C ARG A 169 3.60 24.18 -5.32
N ASN A 170 2.81 23.11 -5.39
CA ASN A 170 3.33 21.76 -5.60
C ASN A 170 4.00 21.64 -6.99
N LEU A 171 3.35 22.15 -8.04
CA LEU A 171 3.91 22.15 -9.40
C LEU A 171 5.18 22.99 -9.51
N ASN A 172 5.23 24.18 -8.88
CA ASN A 172 6.46 24.99 -8.87
C ASN A 172 7.62 24.25 -8.19
N ALA A 173 7.37 23.52 -7.10
CA ALA A 173 8.38 22.71 -6.44
C ALA A 173 8.85 21.55 -7.34
N PHE A 174 7.92 20.86 -7.99
CA PHE A 174 8.23 19.80 -8.96
C PHE A 174 9.04 20.31 -10.16
N ILE A 175 8.68 21.48 -10.71
CA ILE A 175 9.43 22.12 -11.79
C ILE A 175 10.83 22.49 -11.32
N SER A 176 10.97 23.13 -10.16
CA SER A 176 12.29 23.48 -9.62
C SER A 176 13.18 22.24 -9.39
N ALA A 177 12.60 21.13 -8.90
CA ALA A 177 13.31 19.86 -8.79
C ALA A 177 13.72 19.30 -10.17
N SER A 178 12.88 19.48 -11.18
CA SER A 178 13.17 19.07 -12.56
C SER A 178 14.27 19.92 -13.20
N GLU A 179 14.31 21.22 -12.92
CA GLU A 179 15.35 22.14 -13.40
C GLU A 179 16.73 21.78 -12.85
N LYS A 180 16.81 21.33 -11.59
CA LYS A 180 18.06 20.81 -11.00
C LYS A 180 18.58 19.56 -11.73
N LEU A 181 17.68 18.79 -12.33
CA LEU A 181 18.02 17.63 -13.17
C LEU A 181 18.34 18.03 -14.62
N GLY A 182 18.26 19.32 -14.96
CA GLY A 182 18.53 19.87 -16.30
C GLY A 182 17.30 19.97 -17.21
N ASN A 183 16.08 19.75 -16.68
CA ASN A 183 14.85 19.83 -17.45
C ASN A 183 14.12 21.16 -17.25
N HIS A 184 14.05 21.96 -18.30
CA HIS A 184 13.36 23.26 -18.33
C HIS A 184 12.10 23.27 -19.21
N ALA A 185 11.60 22.09 -19.63
CA ALA A 185 10.51 21.99 -20.61
C ALA A 185 9.10 21.99 -19.99
N LEU A 186 8.98 21.89 -18.66
CA LEU A 186 7.70 21.84 -17.98
C LEU A 186 7.01 23.20 -17.95
N VAL A 187 5.73 23.24 -18.32
CA VAL A 187 4.89 24.46 -18.28
C VAL A 187 3.61 24.18 -17.50
N ILE A 188 3.21 25.09 -16.62
CA ILE A 188 1.97 24.96 -15.85
C ILE A 188 0.77 25.41 -16.69
N GLU A 189 -0.24 24.54 -16.78
CA GLU A 189 -1.51 24.76 -17.46
C GLU A 189 -2.66 24.48 -16.48
N GLY A 190 -3.20 25.55 -15.89
CA GLY A 190 -4.28 25.44 -14.91
C GLY A 190 -3.82 24.76 -13.61
N ASN A 191 -4.30 23.54 -13.35
CA ASN A 191 -3.97 22.77 -12.14
C ASN A 191 -2.95 21.64 -12.38
N MET A 192 -2.34 21.60 -13.56
CA MET A 192 -1.38 20.56 -13.97
C MET A 192 -0.18 21.21 -14.64
N ALA A 193 0.91 20.44 -14.79
CA ALA A 193 2.00 20.81 -15.69
C ALA A 193 2.04 19.90 -16.92
N VAL A 194 2.57 20.42 -18.02
CA VAL A 194 2.74 19.71 -19.28
C VAL A 194 4.23 19.59 -19.57
N LEU A 195 4.66 18.36 -19.84
CA LEU A 195 5.99 18.02 -20.33
C LEU A 195 5.87 17.57 -21.80
N PRO A 196 6.27 18.40 -22.78
CA PRO A 196 6.38 17.93 -24.16
C PRO A 196 7.50 16.89 -24.27
N CYS A 197 7.32 15.88 -25.12
CA CYS A 197 8.31 14.81 -25.34
C CYS A 197 8.57 14.63 -26.84
N GLU A 198 9.79 14.24 -27.17
CA GLU A 198 10.24 13.97 -28.53
C GLU A 198 10.67 12.51 -28.64
N PRO A 199 9.75 11.58 -28.95
CA PRO A 199 10.05 10.14 -28.91
C PRO A 199 11.03 9.69 -30.01
N GLY A 200 11.37 10.58 -30.95
CA GLY A 200 12.29 10.34 -32.04
C GLY A 200 11.69 9.40 -33.10
N ARG A 201 12.44 8.37 -33.47
CA ARG A 201 12.01 7.39 -34.49
C ARG A 201 11.33 6.17 -33.86
N ARG A 202 10.40 5.57 -34.60
CA ARG A 202 9.75 4.32 -34.22
C ARG A 202 10.78 3.22 -34.00
N ARG A 203 10.66 2.51 -32.86
CA ARG A 203 11.49 1.35 -32.51
C ARG A 203 10.73 0.02 -32.50
N GLY A 204 9.40 0.06 -32.36
CA GLY A 204 8.54 -1.13 -32.32
C GLY A 204 8.05 -1.61 -33.69
N PRO A 205 7.20 -2.65 -33.70
CA PRO A 205 6.63 -3.21 -34.91
C PRO A 205 5.80 -2.18 -35.69
N ARG A 206 5.56 -2.49 -36.96
CA ARG A 206 4.62 -1.75 -37.81
C ARG A 206 3.24 -2.44 -37.79
N GLY A 207 2.19 -1.65 -37.95
CA GLY A 207 0.82 -2.15 -38.07
C GLY A 207 0.11 -2.31 -36.72
N SER A 208 -1.02 -3.02 -36.72
CA SER A 208 -1.75 -3.39 -35.52
C SER A 208 -1.09 -4.60 -34.86
N LEU A 209 -0.95 -4.56 -33.54
CA LEU A 209 -0.53 -5.70 -32.73
C LEU A 209 -1.70 -6.17 -31.88
N GLU A 210 -1.86 -7.47 -31.73
CA GLU A 210 -2.75 -8.03 -30.74
C GLU A 210 -1.99 -8.18 -29.42
N PRO A 211 -2.38 -7.45 -28.35
CA PRO A 211 -1.74 -7.63 -27.07
C PRO A 211 -1.99 -9.05 -26.55
N PRO A 212 -1.00 -9.67 -25.88
CA PRO A 212 -1.19 -11.00 -25.32
C PRO A 212 -2.38 -11.01 -24.36
N GLN A 213 -3.31 -11.93 -24.59
CA GLN A 213 -4.48 -12.10 -23.73
C GLN A 213 -4.03 -12.75 -22.42
N ARG A 214 -4.07 -11.99 -21.33
CA ARG A 214 -3.95 -12.58 -19.99
C ARG A 214 -5.32 -13.14 -19.58
N PRO A 215 -5.38 -14.33 -18.95
CA PRO A 215 -6.61 -14.78 -18.31
C PRO A 215 -7.05 -13.68 -17.34
N ARG A 216 -8.21 -13.07 -17.61
CA ARG A 216 -8.83 -12.21 -16.61
C ARG A 216 -9.54 -13.14 -15.65
N PRO A 217 -9.43 -12.94 -14.33
CA PRO A 217 -10.35 -13.59 -13.41
C PRO A 217 -11.78 -13.28 -13.87
N ASP A 218 -12.62 -14.30 -13.98
CA ASP A 218 -14.01 -14.19 -14.46
C ASP A 218 -14.87 -13.27 -13.58
N GLN A 219 -14.37 -12.98 -12.37
CA GLN A 219 -14.98 -12.10 -11.40
C GLN A 219 -13.97 -11.08 -10.86
N VAL A 220 -14.39 -9.81 -10.84
CA VAL A 220 -13.76 -8.80 -10.00
C VAL A 220 -14.00 -9.21 -8.55
N ARG A 221 -12.93 -9.49 -7.81
CA ARG A 221 -13.04 -9.67 -6.35
C ARG A 221 -13.40 -8.31 -5.75
N LEU A 222 -14.67 -8.13 -5.41
CA LEU A 222 -15.09 -6.97 -4.62
C LEU A 222 -14.48 -7.11 -3.22
N ALA A 223 -13.89 -6.05 -2.72
CA ALA A 223 -13.55 -5.99 -1.30
C ALA A 223 -14.84 -6.20 -0.49
N PRO A 224 -14.82 -7.00 0.59
CA PRO A 224 -15.99 -7.20 1.43
C PRO A 224 -16.58 -5.84 1.87
N VAL A 225 -17.85 -5.62 1.55
CA VAL A 225 -18.64 -4.43 1.94
C VAL A 225 -19.32 -4.61 3.30
N ASP A 226 -18.98 -5.67 4.02
CA ASP A 226 -19.56 -6.13 5.29
C ASP A 226 -19.12 -5.32 6.52
N ARG A 227 -18.75 -4.04 6.35
CA ARG A 227 -18.25 -3.21 7.48
C ARG A 227 -19.34 -2.50 8.25
N ILE A 228 -20.49 -2.24 7.62
CA ILE A 228 -21.65 -1.65 8.27
C ILE A 228 -22.74 -2.71 8.26
N LEU A 229 -23.13 -3.14 9.46
CA LEU A 229 -24.08 -4.21 9.69
C LEU A 229 -25.36 -3.65 10.32
N ASP A 230 -26.49 -4.19 9.90
CA ASP A 230 -27.80 -3.84 10.48
C ASP A 230 -28.02 -4.49 11.85
N SER A 231 -27.31 -5.60 12.13
CA SER A 231 -27.43 -6.35 13.38
C SER A 231 -26.15 -7.12 13.72
N LEU A 232 -25.98 -7.47 15.00
CA LEU A 232 -24.82 -8.22 15.48
C LEU A 232 -24.86 -9.66 14.90
N PRO A 233 -23.78 -10.16 14.30
CA PRO A 233 -23.74 -11.53 13.78
C PRO A 233 -23.99 -12.57 14.87
N ALA A 234 -24.68 -13.66 14.51
CA ALA A 234 -25.08 -14.71 15.46
C ALA A 234 -23.89 -15.45 16.12
N ASN A 235 -22.72 -15.44 15.48
CA ASN A 235 -21.49 -16.04 16.01
C ASN A 235 -20.69 -15.09 16.93
N ALA A 236 -21.06 -13.81 17.02
CA ALA A 236 -20.40 -12.86 17.89
C ALA A 236 -20.86 -13.03 19.34
N THR A 237 -19.94 -12.91 20.29
CA THR A 237 -20.25 -12.82 21.71
C THR A 237 -20.76 -11.40 22.01
N PRO A 238 -22.00 -11.23 22.50
CA PRO A 238 -22.52 -9.91 22.87
C PRO A 238 -21.76 -9.34 24.06
N ILE A 239 -21.53 -8.04 24.05
CA ILE A 239 -20.98 -7.30 25.18
C ILE A 239 -21.60 -5.90 25.21
N ASP A 240 -21.57 -5.25 26.37
CA ASP A 240 -22.04 -3.87 26.50
C ASP A 240 -21.01 -3.02 27.25
N VAL A 241 -20.10 -2.41 26.49
CA VAL A 241 -19.09 -1.50 27.03
C VAL A 241 -19.14 -0.19 26.26
N SER A 242 -19.19 0.93 26.97
CA SER A 242 -19.28 2.28 26.40
C SER A 242 -18.14 3.19 26.84
N TRP A 243 -17.88 4.22 26.06
CA TRP A 243 -16.97 5.31 26.39
C TRP A 243 -17.73 6.64 26.41
N GLU A 244 -17.22 7.61 27.18
CA GLU A 244 -17.84 8.94 27.35
C GLU A 244 -18.07 9.70 26.03
N ASN A 245 -17.28 9.38 25.00
CA ASN A 245 -17.39 9.99 23.67
C ASN A 245 -18.58 9.45 22.85
N GLY A 246 -19.32 8.45 23.35
CA GLY A 246 -20.46 7.85 22.68
C GLY A 246 -20.13 6.57 21.90
N MET A 247 -18.86 6.16 21.82
CA MET A 247 -18.49 4.84 21.28
C MET A 247 -18.99 3.73 22.20
N ARG A 248 -19.46 2.64 21.61
CA ARG A 248 -19.91 1.45 22.33
C ARG A 248 -19.49 0.18 21.60
N LEU A 249 -18.88 -0.75 22.32
CA LEU A 249 -18.61 -2.11 21.85
C LEU A 249 -19.83 -2.97 22.19
N VAL A 250 -20.46 -3.53 21.15
CA VAL A 250 -21.71 -4.32 21.27
C VAL A 250 -21.50 -5.82 21.08
N GLY A 251 -20.32 -6.22 20.59
CA GLY A 251 -19.91 -7.62 20.55
C GLY A 251 -18.49 -7.80 20.07
N TYR A 252 -18.02 -9.04 20.10
CA TYR A 252 -16.72 -9.44 19.54
C TYR A 252 -16.72 -10.91 19.08
N ASP A 253 -15.73 -11.28 18.27
CA ASP A 253 -15.42 -12.69 17.94
C ASP A 253 -13.91 -12.83 17.76
N VAL A 254 -13.27 -13.72 18.51
CA VAL A 254 -11.83 -13.99 18.41
C VAL A 254 -11.65 -15.32 17.69
N PHE A 255 -11.55 -15.30 16.36
CA PHE A 255 -11.71 -16.49 15.51
C PHE A 255 -10.71 -17.63 15.82
N LEU A 256 -9.53 -17.32 16.39
CA LEU A 256 -8.42 -18.26 16.52
C LEU A 256 -8.08 -18.69 17.95
N ASP A 257 -8.83 -18.22 18.95
CA ASP A 257 -8.78 -18.84 20.28
C ASP A 257 -9.21 -20.32 20.24
N LYS A 258 -10.09 -20.69 19.29
CA LYS A 258 -10.59 -22.05 19.07
C LYS A 258 -9.56 -23.03 18.49
N LEU A 259 -8.48 -22.53 17.88
CA LEU A 259 -7.48 -23.38 17.20
C LEU A 259 -6.12 -23.41 17.91
N SER A 260 -5.88 -22.53 18.88
CA SER A 260 -4.62 -22.43 19.63
C SER A 260 -3.38 -22.39 18.74
N VAL A 261 -3.42 -21.73 17.57
CA VAL A 261 -2.32 -21.72 16.59
C VAL A 261 -1.41 -20.50 16.80
N PRO A 262 -0.23 -20.65 17.42
CA PRO A 262 0.59 -19.51 17.85
C PRO A 262 1.22 -18.73 16.69
N LYS A 263 1.39 -19.35 15.51
CA LYS A 263 2.06 -18.75 14.34
C LYS A 263 1.11 -18.36 13.20
N GLY A 264 -0.18 -18.66 13.34
CA GLY A 264 -1.20 -18.36 12.33
C GLY A 264 -1.56 -16.88 12.25
N GLY A 265 -1.38 -16.16 13.36
CA GLY A 265 -1.91 -14.82 13.58
C GLY A 265 -3.40 -14.88 13.90
N ASN A 266 -3.89 -14.20 14.93
CA ASN A 266 -5.28 -14.24 15.39
C ASN A 266 -6.14 -13.20 14.68
N ILE A 267 -7.38 -13.54 14.34
CA ILE A 267 -8.35 -12.55 13.85
C ILE A 267 -9.25 -12.15 15.01
N VAL A 268 -9.17 -10.88 15.41
CA VAL A 268 -10.07 -10.27 16.38
C VAL A 268 -11.08 -9.44 15.61
N SER A 269 -12.36 -9.81 15.72
CA SER A 269 -13.49 -9.03 15.23
C SER A 269 -14.12 -8.28 16.39
N LEU A 270 -14.27 -6.97 16.25
CA LEU A 270 -14.97 -6.10 17.18
C LEU A 270 -16.17 -5.48 16.46
N TYR A 271 -17.29 -5.37 17.17
CA TYR A 271 -18.53 -4.81 16.65
C TYR A 271 -18.87 -3.57 17.46
N TRP A 272 -18.79 -2.42 16.79
CA TRP A 272 -18.93 -1.11 17.42
C TRP A 272 -20.22 -0.44 17.01
N THR A 273 -20.74 0.47 17.82
CA THR A 273 -21.75 1.46 17.42
C THR A 273 -21.43 2.80 18.07
N THR A 274 -22.10 3.86 17.65
CA THR A 274 -22.03 5.16 18.31
C THR A 274 -23.41 5.77 18.48
N SER A 275 -23.62 6.43 19.62
CA SER A 275 -24.86 7.17 19.93
C SER A 275 -24.85 8.60 19.41
N GLN A 276 -23.70 9.10 18.96
CA GLN A 276 -23.54 10.47 18.46
C GLN A 276 -22.39 10.58 17.43
N PRO A 277 -22.35 11.64 16.61
CA PRO A 277 -21.21 11.91 15.74
C PRO A 277 -19.94 12.12 16.58
N LEU A 278 -18.85 11.40 16.26
CA LEU A 278 -17.63 11.41 17.06
C LEU A 278 -16.73 12.64 16.80
N GLY A 279 -16.86 13.28 15.63
CA GLY A 279 -16.24 14.56 15.30
C GLY A 279 -14.71 14.61 15.27
N LYS A 280 -14.02 13.53 15.67
CA LYS A 280 -12.57 13.36 15.67
C LYS A 280 -12.19 11.88 15.58
N ARG A 281 -10.89 11.64 15.45
CA ARG A 281 -10.32 10.29 15.33
C ARG A 281 -9.95 9.69 16.69
N TYR A 282 -10.48 8.52 16.91
CA TYR A 282 -10.10 7.56 17.93
C TYR A 282 -9.54 6.29 17.27
N PHE A 283 -8.59 5.66 17.95
CA PHE A 283 -7.99 4.39 17.53
C PHE A 283 -8.48 3.27 18.43
N VAL A 284 -8.52 2.05 17.91
CA VAL A 284 -8.74 0.85 18.71
C VAL A 284 -7.38 0.29 19.11
N ARG A 285 -7.23 -0.06 20.39
CA ARG A 285 -6.10 -0.81 20.91
C ARG A 285 -6.49 -2.28 21.02
N ILE A 286 -5.66 -3.15 20.47
CA ILE A 286 -5.62 -4.58 20.82
C ILE A 286 -4.37 -4.83 21.66
N GLU A 287 -4.54 -5.45 22.83
CA GLU A 287 -3.43 -5.90 23.68
C GLU A 287 -3.54 -7.42 23.90
N GLU A 288 -2.48 -8.15 23.56
CA GLU A 288 -2.31 -9.56 23.92
C GLU A 288 -1.35 -9.65 25.11
N ARG A 289 -1.77 -10.27 26.21
CA ARG A 289 -1.00 -10.34 27.46
C ARG A 289 -0.87 -11.78 27.93
N ASN A 290 0.35 -12.26 28.22
CA ASN A 290 0.55 -13.59 28.79
C ASN A 290 0.75 -13.56 30.32
N ASP A 291 0.73 -14.74 30.94
CA ASP A 291 0.90 -14.90 32.40
C ASP A 291 2.23 -14.36 32.95
N SER A 292 3.27 -14.30 32.10
CA SER A 292 4.57 -13.72 32.47
C SER A 292 4.61 -12.19 32.39
N GLY A 293 3.49 -11.55 32.00
CA GLY A 293 3.37 -10.11 31.85
C GLY A 293 3.92 -9.54 30.54
N LYS A 294 4.32 -10.38 29.57
CA LYS A 294 4.66 -9.90 28.21
C LYS A 294 3.41 -9.42 27.51
N ARG A 295 3.56 -8.32 26.76
CA ARG A 295 2.46 -7.65 26.07
C ARG A 295 2.83 -7.42 24.61
N LEU A 296 1.88 -7.65 23.72
CA LEU A 296 1.89 -7.14 22.35
C LEU A 296 0.77 -6.12 22.23
N ARG A 297 1.06 -4.93 21.72
CA ARG A 297 0.08 -3.86 21.51
C ARG A 297 0.03 -3.48 20.06
N GLN A 298 -1.18 -3.28 19.57
CA GLN A 298 -1.45 -2.77 18.24
C GLN A 298 -2.56 -1.74 18.34
N ASP A 299 -2.30 -0.53 17.82
CA ASP A 299 -3.30 0.51 17.71
C ASP A 299 -3.63 0.71 16.23
N HIS A 300 -4.92 0.75 15.88
CA HIS A 300 -5.37 0.88 14.49
C HIS A 300 -6.62 1.74 14.34
N LEU A 301 -6.87 2.21 13.12
CA LEU A 301 -8.16 2.82 12.77
C LEU A 301 -9.20 1.70 12.65
N PRO A 302 -10.35 1.81 13.34
CA PRO A 302 -11.33 0.74 13.30
C PRO A 302 -12.02 0.63 11.93
N GLY A 303 -12.75 -0.47 11.77
CA GLY A 303 -13.41 -0.83 10.52
C GLY A 303 -12.38 -1.26 9.50
N ASP A 304 -11.60 -2.30 9.82
CA ASP A 304 -10.46 -2.90 9.10
C ASP A 304 -9.53 -1.86 8.43
N TRP A 305 -9.09 -0.86 9.20
CA TRP A 305 -8.22 0.25 8.74
C TRP A 305 -8.84 1.23 7.73
N LEU A 306 -10.10 1.04 7.32
CA LEU A 306 -10.70 1.84 6.26
C LEU A 306 -11.77 2.84 6.73
N LEU A 307 -12.32 2.69 7.94
CA LEU A 307 -13.43 3.52 8.40
C LEU A 307 -13.11 4.30 9.69
N PRO A 308 -12.39 5.44 9.60
CA PRO A 308 -12.12 6.32 10.72
C PRO A 308 -13.40 6.70 11.49
N THR A 309 -13.28 6.84 12.80
CA THR A 309 -14.39 7.11 13.72
C THR A 309 -15.17 8.39 13.42
N GLU A 310 -14.53 9.40 12.85
CA GLU A 310 -15.19 10.63 12.39
C GLU A 310 -16.17 10.43 11.21
N GLN A 311 -16.09 9.29 10.51
CA GLN A 311 -16.97 8.93 9.40
C GLN A 311 -18.07 7.94 9.82
N TRP A 312 -18.14 7.56 11.10
CA TRP A 312 -19.11 6.58 11.55
C TRP A 312 -20.54 7.12 11.48
N PRO A 313 -21.48 6.38 10.87
CA PRO A 313 -22.89 6.68 11.04
C PRO A 313 -23.33 6.42 12.48
N VAL A 314 -24.27 7.23 12.97
CA VAL A 314 -24.92 7.02 14.27
C VAL A 314 -25.92 5.89 14.15
N GLY A 315 -25.80 4.85 15.00
CA GLY A 315 -26.74 3.73 15.08
C GLY A 315 -26.23 2.39 14.53
N PRO A 316 -25.87 2.26 13.23
CA PRO A 316 -25.41 1.00 12.66
C PRO A 316 -24.22 0.38 13.38
N ILE A 317 -24.03 -0.93 13.16
CA ILE A 317 -22.88 -1.65 13.72
C ILE A 317 -21.71 -1.57 12.74
N ILE A 318 -20.55 -1.14 13.24
CA ILE A 318 -19.29 -1.12 12.51
C ILE A 318 -18.50 -2.37 12.85
N HIS A 319 -18.24 -3.21 11.85
CA HIS A 319 -17.39 -4.38 11.98
C HIS A 319 -15.93 -4.00 11.75
N ASP A 320 -15.10 -4.28 12.75
CA ASP A 320 -13.66 -4.04 12.76
C ASP A 320 -12.89 -5.35 12.94
N ARG A 321 -12.19 -5.78 11.90
CA ARG A 321 -11.34 -6.98 11.88
C ARG A 321 -9.87 -6.59 11.94
N THR A 322 -9.19 -7.16 12.91
CA THR A 322 -7.74 -6.98 13.09
C THR A 322 -7.05 -8.33 13.08
N LEU A 323 -6.02 -8.46 12.24
CA LEU A 323 -5.08 -9.55 12.33
C LEU A 323 -3.97 -9.17 13.32
N THR A 324 -3.82 -9.95 14.37
CA THR A 324 -2.69 -9.86 15.29
C THR A 324 -1.75 -11.04 15.09
N ARG A 325 -0.47 -10.91 15.43
CA ARG A 325 0.47 -12.03 15.38
C ARG A 325 1.40 -11.96 16.57
N LEU A 326 1.26 -12.95 17.46
CA LEU A 326 2.11 -13.12 18.63
C LEU A 326 3.60 -13.07 18.24
N THR A 327 4.35 -12.21 18.93
CA THR A 327 5.80 -12.04 18.76
C THR A 327 6.61 -12.71 19.86
N PHE A 328 5.92 -13.32 20.84
CA PHE A 328 6.52 -14.01 21.97
C PHE A 328 6.05 -15.48 22.04
N ASP A 329 6.74 -16.30 22.82
CA ASP A 329 6.33 -17.68 23.11
C ASP A 329 5.01 -17.65 23.91
N PRO A 330 3.90 -18.16 23.34
CA PRO A 330 2.60 -18.02 23.97
C PRO A 330 2.29 -19.12 24.98
N LYS A 331 3.26 -20.01 25.31
CA LYS A 331 3.07 -21.09 26.28
C LYS A 331 2.38 -20.58 27.57
N GLY A 332 1.23 -21.15 27.88
CA GLY A 332 0.37 -20.70 28.98
C GLY A 332 -0.87 -19.96 28.47
N ASP A 333 -1.46 -19.15 29.33
CA ASP A 333 -2.63 -18.37 28.99
C ASP A 333 -2.22 -17.03 28.36
N VAL A 334 -2.95 -16.66 27.31
CA VAL A 334 -2.85 -15.36 26.65
C VAL A 334 -4.22 -14.71 26.63
N GLN A 335 -4.33 -13.56 27.27
CA GLN A 335 -5.51 -12.72 27.28
C GLN A 335 -5.54 -11.82 26.06
N PHE A 336 -6.70 -11.70 25.44
CA PHE A 336 -7.01 -10.75 24.38
C PHE A 336 -7.83 -9.60 24.96
N LEU A 337 -7.30 -8.39 24.85
CA LEU A 337 -7.88 -7.19 25.43
C LEU A 337 -8.11 -6.14 24.33
N ALA A 338 -9.19 -5.37 24.44
CA ALA A 338 -9.48 -4.23 23.55
C ALA A 338 -9.65 -2.92 24.32
N GLY A 339 -9.35 -1.79 23.67
CA GLY A 339 -9.56 -0.47 24.24
C GLY A 339 -9.73 0.62 23.19
N VAL A 340 -10.08 1.83 23.63
CA VAL A 340 -10.19 3.01 22.78
C VAL A 340 -9.10 4.01 23.15
N MET A 341 -8.45 4.55 22.14
CA MET A 341 -7.33 5.49 22.27
C MET A 341 -7.74 6.86 21.71
N GLU A 342 -7.48 7.91 22.48
CA GLU A 342 -7.49 9.29 22.04
C GLU A 342 -6.05 9.79 21.90
N GLY A 343 -5.54 9.84 20.66
CA GLY A 343 -4.12 10.06 20.42
C GLY A 343 -3.28 8.96 21.09
N LYS A 344 -2.51 9.32 22.12
CA LYS A 344 -1.69 8.37 22.91
C LYS A 344 -2.33 7.96 24.24
N LYS A 345 -3.49 8.53 24.59
CA LYS A 345 -4.17 8.29 25.87
C LYS A 345 -5.18 7.14 25.71
N LEU A 346 -5.10 6.15 26.60
CA LEU A 346 -6.12 5.11 26.72
C LEU A 346 -7.35 5.70 27.42
N MET A 347 -8.53 5.49 26.86
CA MET A 347 -9.79 6.00 27.40
C MET A 347 -10.44 4.98 28.33
N THR A 348 -10.99 5.45 29.44
CA THR A 348 -11.65 4.61 30.44
C THR A 348 -13.01 4.12 29.94
N PRO A 349 -13.23 2.80 29.86
CA PRO A 349 -14.53 2.22 29.54
C PRO A 349 -15.49 2.25 30.73
N THR A 350 -16.79 2.19 30.44
CA THR A 350 -17.87 1.94 31.40
C THR A 350 -18.64 0.71 30.94
N GLY A 351 -18.76 -0.30 31.82
CA GLY A 351 -19.41 -1.58 31.54
C GLY A 351 -19.39 -2.48 32.77
N ASP A 352 -19.73 -3.76 32.60
CA ASP A 352 -19.62 -4.76 33.67
C ASP A 352 -18.16 -4.89 34.12
N ALA A 353 -17.89 -4.69 35.41
CA ALA A 353 -16.56 -4.79 35.99
C ALA A 353 -15.88 -6.16 35.74
N ALA A 354 -16.67 -7.24 35.60
CA ALA A 354 -16.12 -8.56 35.28
C ALA A 354 -15.52 -8.64 33.86
N THR A 355 -15.93 -7.74 32.97
CA THR A 355 -15.43 -7.65 31.58
C THR A 355 -14.28 -6.66 31.43
N LEU A 356 -13.88 -5.96 32.50
CA LEU A 356 -12.86 -4.93 32.46
C LEU A 356 -11.59 -5.38 33.17
N THR A 357 -10.45 -5.09 32.55
CA THR A 357 -9.12 -5.28 33.11
C THR A 357 -8.34 -3.99 32.91
N GLU A 358 -8.12 -3.23 33.99
CA GLU A 358 -7.63 -1.84 33.89
C GLU A 358 -8.60 -0.99 33.04
N ASP A 359 -8.09 -0.17 32.11
CA ASP A 359 -8.89 0.58 31.14
C ASP A 359 -9.12 -0.21 29.83
N LEU A 360 -9.07 -1.55 29.88
CA LEU A 360 -9.28 -2.43 28.73
C LEU A 360 -10.46 -3.37 28.96
N VAL A 361 -11.09 -3.79 27.86
CA VAL A 361 -12.13 -4.81 27.81
C VAL A 361 -11.47 -6.17 27.59
N HIS A 362 -11.74 -7.13 28.47
CA HIS A 362 -11.34 -8.52 28.30
C HIS A 362 -12.27 -9.20 27.30
N LEU A 363 -11.69 -9.73 26.22
CA LEU A 363 -12.43 -10.39 25.14
C LEU A 363 -12.40 -11.90 25.33
N SER A 364 -11.21 -12.49 25.41
CA SER A 364 -11.06 -13.93 25.63
C SER A 364 -9.69 -14.28 26.20
N THR A 365 -9.55 -15.52 26.65
CA THR A 365 -8.27 -16.10 27.08
C THR A 365 -8.05 -17.39 26.31
N ALA A 366 -6.93 -17.50 25.60
CA ALA A 366 -6.54 -18.72 24.91
C ALA A 366 -5.35 -19.38 25.60
N THR A 367 -5.43 -20.68 25.83
CA THR A 367 -4.34 -21.47 26.40
C THR A 367 -3.52 -22.12 25.28
N TYR A 368 -2.22 -21.88 25.23
CA TYR A 368 -1.31 -22.49 24.24
C TYR A 368 -0.42 -23.56 24.89
N THR A 369 -0.46 -24.76 24.32
CA THR A 369 0.35 -25.90 24.76
C THR A 369 1.64 -26.05 23.95
N LYS A 370 2.61 -26.78 24.51
CA LYS A 370 3.84 -27.14 23.81
C LYS A 370 3.50 -28.11 22.67
N GLY A 371 3.65 -27.67 21.42
CA GLY A 371 3.36 -28.48 20.23
C GLY A 371 2.09 -28.09 19.47
N ALA A 372 1.51 -26.93 19.76
CA ALA A 372 0.37 -26.41 19.00
C ALA A 372 0.63 -26.42 17.47
N PRO A 373 -0.36 -26.86 16.67
CA PRO A 373 -0.22 -27.01 15.22
C PRO A 373 0.01 -25.67 14.53
N ARG A 374 0.55 -25.71 13.30
CA ARG A 374 0.58 -24.53 12.41
C ARG A 374 -0.81 -24.27 11.82
N LEU A 375 -1.09 -23.04 11.39
CA LEU A 375 -2.42 -22.62 10.91
C LEU A 375 -2.97 -23.55 9.84
N PHE A 376 -2.10 -23.94 8.90
CA PHE A 376 -2.46 -24.81 7.81
C PHE A 376 -2.80 -26.24 8.26
N GLU A 377 -2.14 -26.76 9.31
CA GLU A 377 -2.44 -28.06 9.89
C GLU A 377 -3.78 -28.04 10.64
N ALA A 378 -4.09 -26.95 11.34
CA ALA A 378 -5.37 -26.76 12.03
C ALA A 378 -6.55 -26.58 11.06
N LEU A 379 -6.36 -25.83 9.97
CA LEU A 379 -7.38 -25.67 8.93
C LEU A 379 -7.65 -26.99 8.18
N HIS A 380 -6.61 -27.77 7.87
CA HIS A 380 -6.78 -29.10 7.28
C HIS A 380 -7.58 -30.06 8.16
N ALA A 381 -7.38 -30.01 9.48
CA ALA A 381 -8.14 -30.82 10.42
C ALA A 381 -9.64 -30.43 10.47
N LEU A 382 -9.96 -29.14 10.29
CA LEU A 382 -11.34 -28.64 10.23
C LEU A 382 -12.05 -28.95 8.90
N GLU A 383 -11.32 -28.96 7.78
CA GLU A 383 -11.88 -29.19 6.45
C GLU A 383 -12.17 -30.67 6.14
N GLY A 384 -11.85 -31.60 7.04
CA GLY A 384 -12.32 -32.99 6.98
C GLY A 384 -12.00 -33.70 5.66
N LYS A 385 -10.82 -33.47 5.07
CA LYS A 385 -10.31 -34.28 3.97
C LYS A 385 -9.28 -35.28 4.48
N PRO A 386 -9.35 -36.55 4.03
CA PRO A 386 -8.57 -37.67 4.57
C PRO A 386 -7.06 -37.51 4.38
#